data_AF-A0A9P6LV98-F1
#
_entry.id   AF-A0A9P6LV98-F1
#
_cell.length_a   1.000
_cell.length_b   1.000
_cell.length_c   1.000
_cell.angle_alpha   90.00
_cell.angle_beta   90.00
_cell.angle_gamma   90.00
#
_symmetry.space_group_name_H-M   'P 1'
#
loop_
_entity.id
_entity.type
_entity.pdbx_description
1 polymer ?
#
loop_
_entity_poly.entity_id
_entity_poly.type
_entity_poly.pdbx_seq_one_letter_code
_entity_poly.pdbx_strand_id
1 'polypeptide(L)'
;PLRPGNMVGLPEYRNGGLLIDLGFMTLKPEEEERGLVNYKHNALKPGQPAVEVVPTFEPSDPVIIEWRAMTVATLDRIAVEVRKQLGLPHLTLAQVLQGGTWNAGREIASVSRPNTKGPPIAILSDGTLF
;
A
#
# COMPACT_ATOMS: atom_id res chain seq x y z
N PRO A 1 -21.56 11.01 -0.81
CA PRO A 1 -21.60 10.78 -2.28
C PRO A 1 -20.45 11.51 -2.99
N LEU A 2 -19.69 10.80 -3.83
CA LEU A 2 -18.61 11.37 -4.66
C LEU A 2 -19.23 12.35 -5.68
N ARG A 3 -18.69 13.57 -5.78
CA ARG A 3 -19.16 14.58 -6.74
C ARG A 3 -18.57 14.31 -8.14
N PRO A 4 -19.29 14.62 -9.23
CA PRO A 4 -18.73 14.54 -10.58
C PRO A 4 -17.48 15.43 -10.69
N GLY A 5 -16.36 14.87 -11.15
CA GLY A 5 -15.06 15.56 -11.22
C GLY A 5 -14.06 15.24 -10.10
N ASN A 6 -14.43 14.42 -9.11
CA ASN A 6 -13.48 13.93 -8.11
C ASN A 6 -12.56 12.86 -8.71
N MET A 7 -11.26 13.12 -8.69
CA MET A 7 -10.24 12.09 -8.92
C MET A 7 -10.36 11.00 -7.84
N VAL A 8 -10.10 9.75 -8.21
CA VAL A 8 -9.99 8.62 -7.27
C VAL A 8 -8.51 8.32 -7.08
N GLY A 9 -8.07 8.17 -5.83
CA GLY A 9 -6.70 7.76 -5.54
C GLY A 9 -6.46 6.32 -5.97
N LEU A 10 -5.33 6.04 -6.61
CA LEU A 10 -4.97 4.69 -7.01
C LEU A 10 -4.57 3.86 -5.79
N PRO A 11 -4.95 2.57 -5.74
CA PRO A 11 -4.54 1.64 -4.69
C PRO A 11 -3.12 1.14 -4.92
N GLU A 12 -2.19 2.06 -5.20
CA GLU A 12 -0.78 1.71 -5.35
C GLU A 12 -0.14 1.45 -3.98
N TYR A 13 0.95 0.70 -4.03
CA TYR A 13 1.65 0.21 -2.85
C TYR A 13 2.13 1.31 -1.90
N ARG A 14 2.32 2.54 -2.39
CA ARG A 14 2.72 3.69 -1.57
C ARG A 14 1.58 4.21 -0.71
N ASN A 15 0.36 4.22 -1.26
CA ASN A 15 -0.83 4.62 -0.54
C ASN A 15 -1.26 3.51 0.43
N GLY A 16 -1.37 2.28 -0.07
CA GLY A 16 -1.79 1.15 0.76
C GLY A 16 -0.73 0.71 1.77
N GLY A 17 0.55 0.82 1.41
CA GLY A 17 1.66 0.40 2.24
C GLY A 17 1.81 1.30 3.46
N LEU A 18 1.58 2.60 3.30
CA LEU A 18 1.58 3.54 4.42
C LEU A 18 0.58 3.14 5.51
N LEU A 19 -0.60 2.63 5.14
CA LEU A 19 -1.63 2.23 6.10
C LEU A 19 -1.23 0.99 6.91
N ILE A 20 -0.50 0.07 6.29
CA ILE A 20 0.05 -1.10 6.97
C ILE A 20 1.24 -0.69 7.85
N ASP A 21 2.15 0.13 7.31
CA ASP A 21 3.39 0.53 7.99
C ASP A 21 3.14 1.39 9.23
N LEU A 22 2.08 2.20 9.22
CA LEU A 22 1.65 2.97 10.38
C LEU A 22 0.74 2.18 11.34
N GLY A 23 0.45 0.90 11.05
CA GLY A 23 -0.40 0.05 11.87
C GLY A 23 -1.89 0.42 11.86
N PHE A 24 -2.34 1.19 10.86
CA PHE A 24 -3.77 1.52 10.70
C PHE A 24 -4.59 0.27 10.31
N MET A 25 -3.98 -0.62 9.55
CA MET A 25 -4.49 -1.96 9.25
C MET A 25 -3.34 -2.96 9.30
N THR A 26 -3.65 -4.23 9.52
CA THR A 26 -2.66 -5.32 9.53
C THR A 26 -3.25 -6.54 8.83
N LEU A 27 -2.39 -7.45 8.38
CA LEU A 27 -2.85 -8.77 7.96
C LEU A 27 -3.40 -9.53 9.16
N LYS A 28 -4.32 -10.46 8.88
CA LYS A 28 -4.68 -11.47 9.88
C LYS A 28 -3.48 -12.42 10.07
N PRO A 29 -3.26 -12.97 11.26
CA PRO A 29 -2.10 -13.83 11.53
C PRO A 29 -1.96 -15.00 10.54
N GLU A 30 -3.06 -15.64 10.19
CA GLU A 30 -3.09 -16.75 9.23
C GLU A 30 -2.71 -16.33 7.81
N GLU A 31 -3.08 -15.12 7.40
CA GLU A 31 -2.73 -14.57 6.09
C GLU A 31 -1.27 -14.13 6.06
N GLU A 32 -0.77 -13.54 7.15
CA GLU A 32 0.64 -13.20 7.29
C GLU A 32 1.53 -14.45 7.17
N GLU A 33 1.19 -15.52 7.88
CA GLU A 33 1.89 -16.80 7.78
C GLU A 33 1.85 -17.36 6.35
N ARG A 34 0.66 -17.38 5.72
CA ARG A 34 0.49 -17.84 4.33
C ARG A 34 1.36 -17.03 3.36
N GLY A 35 1.37 -15.71 3.50
CA GLY A 35 2.18 -14.82 2.67
C GLY A 35 3.68 -15.02 2.86
N LEU A 36 4.14 -15.31 4.08
CA LEU A 36 5.55 -15.60 4.35
C LEU A 36 5.99 -16.96 3.79
N VAL A 37 5.10 -17.96 3.78
CA VAL A 37 5.34 -19.23 3.09
C VAL A 37 5.47 -19.01 1.58
N ASN A 38 4.58 -18.22 0.98
CA ASN A 38 4.66 -17.86 -0.44
C ASN A 38 5.96 -17.13 -0.79
N TYR A 39 6.40 -16.18 0.05
CA TYR A 39 7.69 -15.51 -0.10
C TYR A 39 8.83 -16.52 -0.18
N LYS A 40 8.92 -17.45 0.79
CA LYS A 40 9.98 -18.47 0.82
C LYS A 40 9.98 -19.32 -0.44
N HIS A 41 8.81 -19.77 -0.90
CA HIS A 41 8.70 -20.53 -2.15
C HIS A 41 9.15 -19.72 -3.37
N ASN A 42 8.86 -18.42 -3.43
CA ASN A 42 9.30 -17.57 -4.54
C ASN A 42 10.81 -17.29 -4.48
N ALA A 43 11.35 -17.00 -3.30
CA ALA A 43 12.76 -16.69 -3.09
C ALA A 43 13.71 -17.85 -3.44
N LEU A 44 13.22 -19.09 -3.43
CA LEU A 44 14.00 -20.27 -3.82
C LEU A 44 14.08 -20.49 -5.35
N LYS A 45 13.29 -19.77 -6.15
CA LYS A 45 13.32 -19.91 -7.61
C LYS A 45 14.58 -19.25 -8.19
N PRO A 46 15.27 -19.88 -9.15
CA PRO A 46 16.44 -19.27 -9.80
C PRO A 46 16.13 -17.89 -10.39
N GLY A 47 16.97 -16.90 -10.09
CA GLY A 47 16.84 -15.53 -10.60
C GLY A 47 15.83 -14.64 -9.87
N GLN A 48 15.11 -15.15 -8.87
CA GLN A 48 14.23 -14.32 -8.05
C GLN A 48 15.03 -13.56 -6.97
N PRO A 49 14.76 -12.26 -6.77
CA PRO A 49 15.40 -11.50 -5.71
C PRO A 49 14.88 -11.94 -4.33
N ALA A 50 15.81 -12.25 -3.43
CA ALA A 50 15.53 -12.64 -2.05
C ALA A 50 16.14 -11.61 -1.08
N VAL A 51 15.67 -10.36 -1.17
CA VAL A 51 16.29 -9.21 -0.47
C VAL A 51 15.55 -8.88 0.83
N GLU A 52 14.23 -8.73 0.78
CA GLU A 52 13.41 -8.32 1.92
C GLU A 52 12.34 -9.38 2.19
N VAL A 53 12.17 -9.80 3.44
CA VAL A 53 11.19 -10.82 3.83
C VAL A 53 9.86 -10.13 4.10
N VAL A 54 8.93 -10.25 3.16
CA VAL A 54 7.58 -9.68 3.29
C VAL A 54 6.51 -10.68 2.83
N PRO A 55 5.32 -10.68 3.44
CA PRO A 55 4.19 -11.46 2.95
C PRO A 55 3.94 -11.20 1.47
N THR A 56 3.81 -12.26 0.69
CA THR A 56 3.81 -12.20 -0.77
C THR A 56 2.60 -12.93 -1.34
N PHE A 57 1.86 -12.30 -2.26
CA PHE A 57 0.64 -12.86 -2.84
C PHE A 57 0.51 -12.53 -4.34
N GLU A 58 -0.29 -13.32 -5.06
CA GLU A 58 -0.66 -13.03 -6.45
C GLU A 58 -1.57 -11.79 -6.53
N PRO A 59 -1.58 -11.04 -7.65
CA PRO A 59 -2.42 -9.85 -7.80
C PRO A 59 -3.93 -10.13 -7.64
N SER A 60 -4.35 -11.34 -7.99
CA SER A 60 -5.74 -11.82 -7.88
C SER A 60 -6.08 -12.42 -6.53
N ASP A 61 -5.13 -12.52 -5.60
CA ASP A 61 -5.38 -13.04 -4.27
C ASP A 61 -6.35 -12.12 -3.50
N PRO A 62 -7.34 -12.67 -2.78
CA PRO A 62 -8.27 -11.88 -1.98
C PRO A 62 -7.58 -10.87 -1.06
N VAL A 63 -6.42 -11.20 -0.48
CA VAL A 63 -5.66 -10.27 0.36
C VAL A 63 -5.26 -9.01 -0.40
N ILE A 64 -4.78 -9.15 -1.63
CA ILE A 64 -4.38 -8.01 -2.47
C ILE A 64 -5.61 -7.19 -2.88
N ILE A 65 -6.70 -7.86 -3.27
CA ILE A 65 -7.94 -7.19 -3.67
C ILE A 65 -8.52 -6.39 -2.50
N GLU A 66 -8.61 -7.00 -1.31
CA GLU A 66 -9.11 -6.36 -0.09
C GLU A 66 -8.22 -5.18 0.31
N TRP A 67 -6.90 -5.35 0.33
CA TRP A 67 -5.96 -4.28 0.65
C TRP A 67 -6.10 -3.09 -0.31
N ARG A 68 -6.24 -3.35 -1.61
CA ARG A 68 -6.47 -2.30 -2.62
C ARG A 68 -7.80 -1.60 -2.41
N ALA A 69 -8.88 -2.35 -2.19
CA ALA A 69 -10.21 -1.79 -1.93
C ALA A 69 -10.22 -0.92 -0.67
N MET A 70 -9.62 -1.40 0.41
CA MET A 70 -9.49 -0.69 1.68
C MET A 70 -8.64 0.57 1.54
N THR A 71 -7.57 0.52 0.75
CA THR A 71 -6.76 1.70 0.43
C THR A 71 -7.63 2.79 -0.19
N VAL A 72 -8.32 2.50 -1.30
CA VAL A 72 -9.17 3.50 -1.98
C VAL A 72 -10.26 4.05 -1.05
N ALA A 73 -10.95 3.17 -0.33
CA ALA A 73 -12.01 3.58 0.60
C ALA A 73 -11.51 4.48 1.75
N THR A 74 -10.24 4.35 2.13
CA THR A 74 -9.64 5.11 3.23
C THR A 74 -9.10 6.47 2.78
N LEU A 75 -8.65 6.61 1.52
CA LEU A 75 -8.04 7.85 1.02
C LEU A 75 -8.96 9.07 1.15
N ASP A 76 -10.25 8.92 0.87
CA ASP A 76 -11.22 10.02 1.03
C ASP A 76 -11.35 10.46 2.50
N ARG A 77 -11.30 9.50 3.44
CA ARG A 77 -11.35 9.78 4.88
C ARG A 77 -10.09 10.50 5.36
N ILE A 78 -8.92 10.08 4.89
CA ILE A 78 -7.64 10.76 5.16
C ILE A 78 -7.70 12.20 4.66
N ALA A 79 -8.22 12.41 3.45
CA ALA A 79 -8.30 13.77 2.89
C ALA A 79 -9.25 14.68 3.68
N VAL A 80 -10.35 14.16 4.24
CA VAL A 80 -11.20 14.93 5.15
C VAL A 80 -10.40 15.33 6.40
N GLU A 81 -9.68 14.39 7.01
CA GLU A 81 -9.05 14.64 8.29
C GLU A 81 -7.76 15.46 8.19
N VAL A 82 -7.00 15.33 7.10
CA VAL A 82 -5.87 16.22 6.77
C VAL A 82 -6.35 17.66 6.61
N ARG A 83 -7.43 17.91 5.85
CA ARG A 83 -7.99 19.25 5.67
C ARG A 83 -8.38 19.88 7.00
N LYS A 84 -9.03 19.10 7.86
CA LYS A 84 -9.46 19.55 9.18
C LYS A 84 -8.26 19.87 10.08
N GLN A 85 -7.27 18.99 10.16
CA GLN A 85 -6.09 19.20 11.01
C GLN A 85 -5.23 20.39 10.56
N LEU A 86 -5.14 20.62 9.24
CA LEU A 86 -4.38 21.76 8.70
C LEU A 86 -5.19 23.06 8.65
N GLY A 87 -6.51 23.03 8.87
CA GLY A 87 -7.38 24.18 8.66
C GLY A 87 -7.47 24.62 7.19
N LEU A 88 -7.23 23.71 6.25
CA LEU A 88 -7.16 23.97 4.81
C LEU A 88 -8.26 23.21 4.05
N PRO A 89 -9.54 23.66 4.11
CA PRO A 89 -10.66 22.94 3.52
C PRO A 89 -10.61 22.82 1.98
N HIS A 90 -9.82 23.67 1.32
CA HIS A 90 -9.71 23.72 -0.14
C HIS A 90 -8.66 22.78 -0.73
N LEU A 91 -7.88 22.05 0.09
CA LEU A 91 -6.91 21.09 -0.44
C LEU A 91 -7.63 20.04 -1.30
N THR A 92 -7.19 19.88 -2.54
CA THR A 92 -7.70 18.83 -3.43
C THR A 92 -7.22 17.45 -2.98
N LEU A 93 -7.92 16.38 -3.39
CA LEU A 93 -7.45 15.02 -3.09
C LEU A 93 -6.05 14.79 -3.70
N ALA A 94 -5.79 15.26 -4.92
CA ALA A 94 -4.48 15.15 -5.56
C ALA A 94 -3.35 15.78 -4.72
N GLN A 95 -3.58 16.95 -4.12
CA GLN A 95 -2.60 17.60 -3.23
C GLN A 95 -2.38 16.80 -1.94
N VAL A 96 -3.45 16.25 -1.35
CA VAL A 96 -3.33 15.37 -0.17
C VAL A 96 -2.58 14.08 -0.52
N LEU A 97 -2.80 13.49 -1.70
CA LEU A 97 -2.10 12.28 -2.11
C LEU A 97 -0.63 12.55 -2.40
N GLN A 98 -0.33 13.58 -3.21
CA GLN A 98 1.05 13.95 -3.58
C GLN A 98 1.88 14.34 -2.35
N GLY A 99 1.39 15.30 -1.56
CA GLY A 99 2.09 15.81 -0.38
C GLY A 99 1.98 14.91 0.85
N GLY A 100 0.95 14.06 0.92
CA GLY A 100 0.68 13.15 2.03
C GLY A 100 1.05 11.72 1.69
N THR A 101 0.06 10.89 1.37
CA THR A 101 0.20 9.42 1.36
C THR A 101 1.31 8.92 0.42
N TRP A 102 1.57 9.61 -0.69
CA TRP A 102 2.59 9.19 -1.65
C TRP A 102 4.01 9.48 -1.18
N ASN A 103 4.26 10.69 -0.68
CA ASN A 103 5.57 11.09 -0.17
C ASN A 103 5.87 10.38 1.16
N ALA A 104 4.94 10.46 2.12
CA ALA A 104 5.07 9.80 3.41
C ALA A 104 5.19 8.28 3.26
N GLY A 105 4.42 7.66 2.35
CA GLY A 105 4.51 6.24 2.07
C GLY A 105 5.89 5.80 1.57
N ARG A 106 6.52 6.59 0.68
CA ARG A 106 7.89 6.29 0.22
C ARG A 106 8.92 6.46 1.31
N GLU A 107 8.79 7.50 2.12
CA GLU A 107 9.71 7.76 3.23
C GLU A 107 9.65 6.63 4.26
N ILE A 108 8.45 6.28 4.71
CA ILE A 108 8.24 5.18 5.66
C ILE A 108 8.69 3.84 5.05
N ALA A 109 8.45 3.60 3.76
CA ALA A 109 8.94 2.40 3.11
C ALA A 109 10.47 2.34 3.05
N SER A 110 11.14 3.48 2.87
CA SER A 110 12.60 3.55 2.88
C SER A 110 13.22 3.35 4.26
N VAL A 111 12.51 3.72 5.33
CA VAL A 111 12.93 3.47 6.71
C VAL A 111 12.68 2.00 7.08
N SER A 112 11.49 1.49 6.76
CA SER A 112 11.06 0.14 7.17
C SER A 112 11.77 -0.96 6.40
N ARG A 113 12.06 -0.72 5.11
CA ARG A 113 12.67 -1.68 4.19
C ARG A 113 13.79 -1.00 3.40
N PRO A 114 14.95 -0.70 4.02
CA PRO A 114 15.98 0.15 3.40
C PRO A 114 16.58 -0.44 2.12
N ASN A 115 16.58 -1.77 1.98
CA ASN A 115 17.16 -2.45 0.83
C ASN A 115 16.27 -2.35 -0.42
N THR A 116 14.96 -2.53 -0.25
CA THR A 116 14.00 -2.57 -1.39
C THR A 116 13.19 -1.29 -1.54
N LYS A 117 12.96 -0.57 -0.43
CA LYS A 117 12.05 0.58 -0.32
C LYS A 117 10.64 0.26 -0.83
N GLY A 118 10.33 -1.04 -0.85
CA GLY A 118 9.12 -1.61 -1.40
C GLY A 118 8.01 -1.68 -0.36
N PRO A 119 6.84 -2.20 -0.74
CA PRO A 119 5.71 -2.32 0.16
C PRO A 119 5.88 -3.37 1.26
N PRO A 120 5.09 -3.27 2.34
CA PRO A 120 5.00 -4.29 3.39
C PRO A 120 4.33 -5.58 2.95
N ILE A 121 3.57 -5.56 1.84
CA ILE A 121 2.99 -6.74 1.20
C ILE A 121 3.45 -6.74 -0.26
N ALA A 122 4.19 -7.76 -0.66
CA ALA A 122 4.66 -7.91 -2.04
C ALA A 122 3.61 -8.56 -2.93
N ILE A 123 3.57 -8.11 -4.18
CA ILE A 123 2.74 -8.70 -5.23
C ILE A 123 3.66 -9.50 -6.15
N LEU A 124 3.34 -10.77 -6.37
CA LEU A 124 3.99 -11.59 -7.40
C LEU A 124 3.58 -11.04 -8.76
N SER A 125 4.42 -10.17 -9.32
CA SER A 125 4.21 -9.59 -10.63
C SER A 125 5.43 -9.85 -11.49
N ASP A 126 5.19 -10.24 -12.74
CA ASP A 126 6.21 -10.30 -13.79
C ASP A 126 6.49 -8.91 -14.42
N GLY A 127 5.94 -7.85 -13.83
CA GLY A 127 6.04 -6.47 -14.31
C GLY A 127 4.91 -6.05 -15.25
N THR A 128 3.95 -6.93 -15.54
CA THR A 128 2.78 -6.60 -16.38
C THR A 128 1.54 -6.16 -15.58
N LEU A 129 1.51 -6.47 -14.28
CA LEU A 129 0.45 -6.06 -13.35
C LEU A 129 0.99 -5.09 -12.30
N PHE A 130 0.35 -3.92 -12.21
CA PHE A 130 0.61 -2.85 -11.25
C PHE A 130 -0.35 -2.87 -10.08
#